data_AF-A0A940B8W3-F1
#
_entry.id   AF-A0A940B8W3-F1
#
_cell.length_a   1.000
_cell.length_b   1.000
_cell.length_c   1.000
_cell.angle_alpha   90.00
_cell.angle_beta   90.00
_cell.angle_gamma   90.00
#
_symmetry.space_group_name_H-M   'P 1'
#
loop_
_entity.id
_entity.type
_entity.pdbx_description
1 polymer ?
#
loop_
_entity_poly.entity_id
_entity_poly.type
_entity_poly.pdbx_seq_one_letter_code
_entity_poly.pdbx_strand_id
1 'polypeptide(L)'
;MNPILKRSALVVAAIIVIDQVVKIWVKTHMFLGESSYINWDFGVRQAQLLFTENPGMAFGWALPCNGGKMALSIFRIIAIAGMIYYILWAVKNRKPHKGFITCMSMILAGAIGNMIDCMFYGMVFSQSG
;
A
#
# COMPACT_ATOMS: atom_id res chain seq x y z
N MET A 1 3.82 26.30 -2.89
CA MET A 1 4.22 24.87 -2.80
C MET A 1 5.04 24.47 -4.01
N ASN A 2 6.22 23.85 -3.82
CA ASN A 2 7.13 23.42 -4.89
C ASN A 2 6.39 22.51 -5.90
N PRO A 3 6.51 22.73 -7.23
CA PRO A 3 5.78 21.95 -8.24
C PRO A 3 6.06 20.43 -8.16
N ILE A 4 7.27 20.04 -7.74
CA ILE A 4 7.64 18.63 -7.53
C ILE A 4 6.81 18.04 -6.39
N LEU A 5 6.67 18.76 -5.27
CA LEU A 5 5.86 18.32 -4.12
C LEU A 5 4.38 18.26 -4.46
N LYS A 6 3.86 19.24 -5.23
CA LYS A 6 2.47 19.21 -5.72
C LYS A 6 2.17 17.94 -6.52
N ARG A 7 3.03 17.63 -7.50
CA ARG A 7 2.89 16.44 -8.33
C ARG A 7 3.00 15.15 -7.50
N SER A 8 3.96 15.13 -6.58
CA SER A 8 4.19 13.98 -5.68
C SER A 8 2.98 13.71 -4.79
N ALA A 9 2.40 14.75 -4.18
CA ALA A 9 1.19 14.64 -3.37
C ALA A 9 0.00 14.12 -4.19
N LEU A 10 -0.16 14.57 -5.43
CA LEU A 10 -1.21 14.10 -6.33
C LEU A 10 -1.01 12.62 -6.69
N VAL A 11 0.22 12.20 -6.99
CA VAL A 11 0.55 10.78 -7.24
C VAL A 11 0.24 9.93 -6.02
N VAL A 12 0.62 10.36 -4.82
CA VAL A 12 0.33 9.65 -3.57
C VAL A 12 -1.17 9.52 -3.34
N ALA A 13 -1.92 10.62 -3.47
CA ALA A 13 -3.37 10.62 -3.30
C ALA A 13 -4.07 9.71 -4.31
N ALA A 14 -3.69 9.77 -5.59
CA ALA A 14 -4.28 8.94 -6.63
C ALA A 14 -4.03 7.45 -6.39
N ILE A 15 -2.80 7.07 -6.02
CA ILE A 15 -2.46 5.67 -5.72
C ILE A 15 -3.25 5.17 -4.51
N ILE A 16 -3.35 5.95 -3.43
CA ILE A 16 -4.12 5.56 -2.25
C ILE A 16 -5.60 5.39 -2.60
N VAL A 17 -6.20 6.30 -3.37
CA VAL A 17 -7.61 6.19 -3.79
C VAL A 17 -7.84 4.92 -4.61
N ILE A 18 -6.99 4.67 -5.61
CA ILE A 18 -7.11 3.48 -6.46
C ILE A 18 -6.95 2.21 -5.61
N ASP A 19 -5.93 2.16 -4.75
CA ASP A 19 -5.66 1.03 -3.85
C ASP A 19 -6.88 0.71 -2.97
N GLN A 20 -7.45 1.72 -2.32
CA GLN A 20 -8.59 1.55 -1.41
C GLN A 20 -9.88 1.19 -2.16
N VAL A 21 -10.14 1.80 -3.32
CA VAL A 21 -11.32 1.45 -4.14
C VAL A 21 -11.26 -0.01 -4.59
N VAL A 22 -10.12 -0.47 -5.08
CA VAL A 22 -9.94 -1.86 -5.51
C VAL A 22 -10.12 -2.82 -4.33
N LYS A 23 -9.54 -2.51 -3.15
CA LYS A 23 -9.70 -3.35 -1.94
C LYS A 23 -11.14 -3.44 -1.46
N ILE A 24 -11.86 -2.32 -1.43
CA ILE A 24 -13.28 -2.30 -1.06
C ILE A 24 -14.10 -3.10 -2.07
N TRP A 25 -13.82 -2.96 -3.37
CA TRP A 25 -14.51 -3.71 -4.41
C TRP A 25 -14.31 -5.22 -4.25
N VAL A 26 -13.06 -5.68 -4.07
CA VAL A 26 -12.74 -7.09 -3.81
C VAL A 26 -13.46 -7.59 -2.55
N LYS A 27 -13.42 -6.84 -1.43
CA LYS A 27 -14.09 -7.24 -0.18
C LYS A 27 -15.62 -7.29 -0.28
N THR A 28 -16.24 -6.58 -1.22
CA THR A 28 -17.70 -6.52 -1.35
C THR A 28 -18.25 -7.45 -2.44
N HIS A 29 -17.41 -7.88 -3.38
CA HIS A 29 -17.83 -8.68 -4.54
C HIS A 29 -17.21 -10.08 -4.59
N MET A 30 -16.26 -10.42 -3.71
CA MET A 30 -15.61 -11.72 -3.68
C MET A 30 -15.64 -12.35 -2.27
N PHE A 31 -15.73 -13.67 -2.23
CA PHE A 31 -15.54 -14.46 -1.01
C PHE A 31 -14.07 -14.75 -0.73
N LEU A 32 -13.72 -14.96 0.53
CA LEU A 32 -12.34 -15.29 0.91
C LEU A 32 -11.90 -16.59 0.22
N GLY A 33 -10.75 -16.57 -0.46
CA GLY A 33 -10.24 -17.69 -1.26
C GLY A 33 -10.87 -17.83 -2.65
N GLU A 34 -11.86 -16.99 -2.99
CA GLU A 34 -12.41 -16.95 -4.34
C GLU A 34 -11.39 -16.39 -5.33
N SER A 35 -11.39 -16.96 -6.54
CA SER A 35 -10.52 -16.50 -7.61
C SER A 35 -11.30 -16.23 -8.89
N SER A 36 -11.02 -15.07 -9.48
CA SER A 36 -11.54 -14.66 -10.79
C SER A 36 -10.39 -14.52 -11.77
N TYR A 37 -10.55 -15.07 -12.97
CA TYR A 37 -9.55 -14.96 -14.03
C TYR A 37 -9.82 -13.71 -14.87
N ILE A 38 -8.78 -12.90 -15.05
CA ILE A 38 -8.82 -11.74 -15.92
C ILE A 38 -8.28 -12.18 -17.29
N ASN A 39 -9.18 -12.21 -18.28
CA ASN A 39 -8.87 -12.56 -19.66
C ASN A 39 -9.00 -11.30 -20.53
N TRP A 40 -7.91 -10.85 -21.14
CA TRP A 40 -7.86 -9.67 -22.01
C TRP A 40 -7.84 -10.07 -23.51
N ASP A 41 -8.68 -11.02 -23.94
CA ASP A 41 -8.89 -11.34 -25.37
C ASP A 41 -7.78 -12.09 -26.16
N PHE A 42 -6.91 -12.91 -25.53
CA PHE A 42 -5.97 -13.78 -26.27
C PHE A 42 -6.09 -15.29 -25.98
N GLY A 43 -7.18 -15.75 -25.38
CA GLY A 43 -7.37 -17.18 -25.08
C GLY A 43 -6.38 -17.76 -24.04
N VAL A 44 -5.52 -16.93 -23.46
CA VAL A 44 -4.58 -17.29 -22.39
C VAL A 44 -5.03 -16.59 -21.10
N ARG A 45 -5.12 -17.35 -20.01
CA ARG A 45 -5.31 -16.80 -18.65
C ARG A 45 -4.04 -16.05 -18.24
N GLN A 46 -4.08 -14.72 -18.22
CA GLN A 46 -2.88 -13.88 -17.98
C GLN A 46 -2.75 -13.43 -16.52
N ALA A 47 -3.86 -13.17 -15.86
CA ALA A 47 -3.86 -12.77 -14.45
C ALA A 47 -5.03 -13.44 -13.71
N GLN A 48 -4.78 -13.79 -12.45
CA GLN A 48 -5.78 -14.31 -11.54
C GLN A 48 -5.89 -13.34 -10.37
N LEU A 49 -7.10 -12.85 -10.15
CA LEU A 49 -7.45 -12.10 -8.96
C LEU A 49 -7.89 -13.10 -7.89
N LEU A 50 -7.06 -13.32 -6.88
CA LEU A 50 -7.36 -14.20 -5.74
C LEU A 50 -7.56 -13.33 -4.50
N PHE A 51 -8.73 -13.44 -3.86
CA PHE A 51 -8.94 -12.75 -2.60
C PHE A 51 -8.30 -13.54 -1.46
N THR A 52 -7.23 -12.98 -0.88
CA THR A 52 -6.58 -13.50 0.33
C THR A 52 -6.37 -12.37 1.32
N GLU A 53 -6.47 -12.69 2.60
CA GLU A 53 -6.12 -11.75 3.67
C GLU A 53 -4.67 -11.99 4.11
N ASN A 54 -3.89 -10.90 4.17
CA ASN A 54 -2.51 -10.96 4.66
C ASN A 54 -2.48 -10.38 6.08
N PRO A 55 -1.92 -11.10 7.08
CA PRO A 55 -1.79 -10.60 8.45
C PRO A 55 -0.80 -9.43 8.61
N GLY A 56 -0.24 -8.91 7.52
CA GLY A 56 0.56 -7.69 7.47
C GLY A 56 2.03 -7.91 7.10
N MET A 57 2.41 -9.09 6.62
CA MET A 57 3.80 -9.48 6.33
C MET A 57 3.97 -10.08 4.92
N ALA A 58 5.04 -9.70 4.24
CA ALA A 58 5.40 -10.31 2.97
C ALA A 58 5.88 -11.76 3.18
N PHE A 59 5.72 -12.61 2.15
CA PHE A 59 6.19 -14.00 2.13
C PHE A 59 5.57 -14.94 3.19
N GLY A 60 4.45 -14.56 3.80
CA GLY A 60 3.82 -15.36 4.86
C GLY A 60 4.68 -15.48 6.13
N TRP A 61 5.77 -14.71 6.22
CA TRP A 61 6.64 -14.72 7.38
C TRP A 61 5.89 -14.14 8.57
N ALA A 62 6.03 -14.74 9.75
CA ALA A 62 5.60 -14.14 11.01
C ALA A 62 6.81 -13.87 11.90
N LEU A 63 6.91 -12.67 12.45
CA LEU A 63 7.90 -12.39 13.49
C LEU A 63 7.57 -13.30 14.70
N PRO A 64 8.46 -14.23 15.09
CA PRO A 64 8.16 -15.26 16.09
C PRO A 64 8.10 -14.74 17.54
N CYS A 65 7.97 -13.42 17.74
CA CYS A 65 7.87 -12.80 19.06
C CYS A 65 6.43 -12.41 19.41
N ASN A 66 6.09 -12.52 20.70
CA ASN A 66 4.86 -11.95 21.24
C ASN A 66 4.86 -10.43 20.96
N GLY A 67 3.99 -9.98 20.06
CA GLY A 67 3.92 -8.58 19.63
C GLY A 67 4.58 -8.25 18.29
N GLY A 68 5.03 -9.23 17.51
CA GLY A 68 5.67 -9.01 16.20
C GLY A 68 4.85 -8.15 15.23
N LYS A 69 3.52 -8.29 15.22
CA LYS A 69 2.61 -7.43 14.44
C LYS A 69 2.68 -5.96 14.87
N MET A 70 2.71 -5.69 16.18
CA MET A 70 2.78 -4.34 16.73
C MET A 70 4.13 -3.70 16.44
N ALA A 71 5.23 -4.44 16.60
CA ALA A 71 6.57 -3.97 16.24
C ALA A 71 6.66 -3.58 14.76
N LEU A 72 6.07 -4.37 13.86
CA LEU A 72 6.05 -4.07 12.43
C LEU A 72 5.21 -2.83 12.09
N SER A 73 4.07 -2.65 12.76
CA SER A 73 3.25 -1.43 12.61
C SER A 73 4.01 -0.18 13.07
N ILE A 74 4.69 -0.24 14.22
CA ILE A 74 5.51 0.88 14.72
C ILE A 74 6.66 1.17 13.77
N PHE A 75 7.38 0.15 13.32
CA PHE A 75 8.43 0.28 12.32
C PHE A 75 7.92 0.97 11.05
N ARG A 76 6.74 0.58 10.56
CA ARG A 76 6.11 1.17 9.38
C ARG A 76 5.82 2.66 9.58
N ILE A 77 5.28 3.06 10.73
CA ILE A 77 5.03 4.47 11.05
C ILE A 77 6.33 5.27 11.03
N ILE A 78 7.39 4.76 11.67
CA ILE A 78 8.71 5.41 11.69
C ILE A 78 9.27 5.51 10.27
N ALA A 79 9.17 4.45 9.46
CA ALA A 79 9.63 4.43 8.08
C ALA A 79 8.87 5.43 7.19
N ILE A 80 7.55 5.52 7.33
CA ILE A 80 6.71 6.50 6.62
C ILE A 80 7.12 7.93 7.00
N ALA A 81 7.23 8.22 8.30
CA ALA A 81 7.64 9.53 8.79
C ALA A 81 9.05 9.90 8.29
N GLY A 82 10.00 8.97 8.35
CA GLY A 82 11.35 9.14 7.83
C GLY A 82 11.38 9.38 6.31
N MET A 83 10.54 8.68 5.55
CA MET A 83 10.44 8.86 4.10
C MET A 83 9.85 10.22 3.72
N ILE A 84 8.80 10.67 4.42
CA ILE A 84 8.23 12.01 4.24
C ILE A 84 9.29 13.08 4.55
N TYR A 85 9.97 12.96 5.69
CA TYR A 85 11.04 13.88 6.08
C TYR A 85 12.15 13.92 5.02
N TYR A 86 12.60 12.75 4.56
CA TYR A 86 13.65 12.64 3.55
C TYR A 86 13.24 13.31 2.22
N ILE A 87 12.02 13.09 1.73
CA ILE A 87 11.52 13.73 0.50
C ILE A 87 11.53 15.26 0.65
N LEU A 88 11.02 15.78 1.77
CA LEU A 88 10.97 17.23 2.03
C LEU A 88 12.39 17.82 2.12
N TRP A 89 13.29 17.16 2.85
CA TRP A 89 14.68 17.57 3.00
C TRP A 89 15.43 17.52 1.65
N ALA A 90 15.27 16.46 0.88
CA ALA A 90 15.93 16.30 -0.42
C ALA A 90 15.48 17.36 -1.41
N VAL A 91 14.16 17.60 -1.52
CA VAL A 91 13.61 18.65 -2.40
C VAL A 91 14.12 20.04 -2.01
N LYS A 92 14.26 20.33 -0.71
CA LYS A 92 14.75 21.63 -0.22
C LYS A 92 16.25 21.82 -0.47
N ASN A 93 17.07 20.79 -0.21
CA ASN A 93 18.53 20.95 -0.07
C ASN A 93 19.36 20.36 -1.22
N ARG A 94 18.80 19.44 -2.02
CA ARG A 94 19.58 18.65 -3.00
C ARG A 94 19.13 18.77 -4.45
N LYS A 95 18.01 19.46 -4.72
CA LYS A 95 17.39 19.58 -6.07
C LYS A 95 17.36 18.24 -6.84
N PRO A 96 16.80 17.17 -6.25
CA PRO A 96 16.83 15.82 -6.83
C PRO A 96 16.05 15.75 -8.15
N HIS A 97 16.39 14.75 -8.96
CA HIS A 97 15.68 14.48 -10.20
C HIS A 97 14.19 14.19 -9.94
N LYS A 98 13.30 14.72 -10.79
CA LYS A 98 11.84 14.61 -10.61
C LYS A 98 11.36 13.16 -10.57
N GLY A 99 11.97 12.29 -11.40
CA GLY A 99 11.67 10.87 -11.44
C GLY A 99 11.95 10.17 -10.11
N PHE A 100 13.07 10.50 -9.46
CA PHE A 100 13.46 9.89 -8.18
C PHE A 100 12.42 10.19 -7.08
N ILE A 101 12.00 11.45 -6.95
CA ILE A 101 10.96 11.83 -5.98
C ILE A 101 9.62 11.18 -6.31
N THR A 102 9.30 11.01 -7.59
CA THR A 102 8.07 10.32 -8.02
C THR A 102 8.09 8.85 -7.58
N CYS A 103 9.19 8.13 -7.80
CA CYS A 103 9.32 6.73 -7.35
C CYS A 103 9.23 6.61 -5.83
N MET A 104 9.91 7.49 -5.08
CA MET A 104 9.81 7.53 -3.61
C MET A 104 8.38 7.80 -3.13
N SER A 105 7.64 8.66 -3.84
CA SER A 105 6.24 8.96 -3.54
C SER A 105 5.32 7.76 -3.79
N MET A 106 5.59 6.94 -4.81
CA MET A 106 4.85 5.70 -5.07
C MET A 106 5.08 4.67 -3.95
N ILE A 107 6.32 4.52 -3.47
CA ILE A 107 6.64 3.65 -2.33
C ILE A 107 5.92 4.14 -1.07
N LEU A 108 5.96 5.45 -0.81
CA LEU A 108 5.25 6.08 0.30
C LEU A 108 3.74 5.82 0.24
N ALA A 109 3.14 5.94 -0.94
CA ALA A 109 1.71 5.70 -1.15
C ALA A 109 1.32 4.26 -0.81
N GLY A 110 2.09 3.27 -1.28
CA GLY A 110 1.86 1.86 -0.95
C GLY A 110 2.03 1.55 0.55
N ALA A 111 3.03 2.17 1.20
CA ALA A 111 3.23 2.03 2.64
C ALA A 111 2.04 2.60 3.45
N ILE A 112 1.53 3.77 3.05
CA ILE A 112 0.37 4.40 3.68
C ILE A 112 -0.90 3.57 3.42
N GLY A 113 -1.17 3.13 2.19
CA GLY A 113 -2.33 2.30 1.87
C GLY A 113 -2.38 1.03 2.71
N ASN A 114 -1.26 0.31 2.80
CA ASN A 114 -1.18 -0.89 3.66
C ASN A 114 -1.29 -0.56 5.16
N MET A 115 -0.87 0.62 5.60
CA MET A 115 -1.07 1.06 7.00
C MET A 115 -2.54 1.33 7.29
N ILE A 116 -3.26 1.98 6.36
CA ILE A 116 -4.71 2.18 6.44
C ILE A 116 -5.41 0.84 6.56
N ASP A 117 -5.00 -0.16 5.79
CA ASP A 117 -5.57 -1.51 5.89
C ASP A 117 -5.43 -2.10 7.29
N CYS A 118 -4.21 -2.08 7.83
CA CYS A 118 -3.93 -2.63 9.15
C CYS A 118 -4.68 -1.90 10.27
N MET A 119 -4.93 -0.60 10.12
CA MET A 119 -5.67 0.20 11.11
C MET A 119 -7.18 0.00 10.99
N PHE A 120 -7.75 0.17 9.80
CA PHE A 120 -9.19 0.23 9.61
C PHE A 120 -9.81 -1.12 9.30
N TYR A 121 -9.20 -1.95 8.47
CA TYR A 121 -9.84 -3.21 8.07
C TYR A 121 -9.75 -4.25 9.18
N GLY A 122 -8.72 -4.21 10.03
CA GLY A 122 -8.66 -5.04 11.24
C GLY A 122 -9.74 -4.69 12.27
N MET A 123 -10.28 -3.47 12.26
CA MET A 123 -11.35 -3.02 13.17
C MET A 123 -12.75 -3.14 12.55
N VAL A 124 -12.89 -2.83 11.26
CA VAL A 124 -14.18 -2.77 10.54
C VAL A 124 -14.58 -4.15 10.00
N PHE A 125 -13.61 -4.96 9.58
CA PHE A 125 -13.81 -6.32 9.08
C PHE A 125 -13.11 -7.27 10.05
N SER A 126 -13.59 -7.32 11.29
CA SER A 126 -13.10 -8.27 12.29
C SER A 126 -13.35 -9.68 11.75
N GLN A 127 -12.27 -10.34 11.33
CA GLN A 127 -12.19 -11.66 10.66
C GLN A 127 -13.41 -12.00 9.83
N SER A 128 -13.28 -11.83 8.51
CA SER A 128 -14.27 -12.32 7.55
C SER A 128 -14.42 -13.85 7.70
N GLY A 129 -15.35 -14.30 8.56
CA GLY A 129 -15.89 -15.66 8.67
C GLY A 129 -14.90 -16.79 8.88
#